data_AF-A0A0B8PN42-F1
#
_entry.id   AF-A0A0B8PN42-F1
#
_cell.length_a   1.000
_cell.length_b   1.000
_cell.length_c   1.000
_cell.angle_alpha   90.00
_cell.angle_beta   90.00
_cell.angle_gamma   90.00
#
_symmetry.space_group_name_H-M   'P 1'
#
loop_
_entity.id
_entity.type
_entity.pdbx_description
1 polymer ?
#
loop_
_entity_poly.entity_id
_entity_poly.type
_entity_poly.pdbx_seq_one_letter_code
_entity_poly.pdbx_strand_id
1 'polypeptide(L)'
;MVSLFILFLITLAVIFLPMFAQYAYDDTDWYALHAAPSAEHLFGTDSLGRDLYVRTLVGGRISLMVGVMGALVAVLIGTLYGAASGFIGGRTDRVMMRILEILYAVPFMFLVIVLVTFFGRDIVLIFVAIGAIAWLDMARIVRARR
;
A
#
# COMPACT_ATOMS: atom_id res chain seq x y z
N MET A 1 -3.78 -16.53 -16.51
CA MET A 1 -5.07 -15.99 -17.02
C MET A 1 -6.13 -15.94 -15.92
N VAL A 2 -6.35 -17.03 -15.18
CA VAL A 2 -7.30 -17.06 -14.04
C VAL A 2 -7.01 -15.97 -12.99
N SER A 3 -5.74 -15.78 -12.60
CA SER A 3 -5.35 -14.75 -11.64
C SER A 3 -5.69 -13.32 -12.06
N LEU A 4 -5.47 -12.99 -13.34
CA LEU A 4 -5.81 -11.68 -13.90
C LEU A 4 -7.32 -11.45 -13.91
N PHE A 5 -8.10 -12.47 -14.26
CA PHE A 5 -9.54 -12.40 -14.22
C PHE A 5 -10.07 -12.17 -12.79
N ILE A 6 -9.53 -12.90 -11.82
CA ILE A 6 -9.89 -12.71 -10.40
C ILE A 6 -9.51 -11.29 -9.93
N LEU A 7 -8.30 -10.83 -10.24
CA LEU A 7 -7.87 -9.48 -9.88
C LEU A 7 -8.75 -8.40 -10.51
N PHE A 8 -9.16 -8.60 -11.77
CA PHE A 8 -10.08 -7.71 -12.46
C PHE A 8 -11.45 -7.67 -11.75
N LEU A 9 -12.01 -8.82 -11.37
CA LEU A 9 -13.24 -8.89 -10.60
C LEU A 9 -13.11 -8.22 -9.22
N ILE A 10 -12.01 -8.45 -8.50
CA ILE A 10 -11.73 -7.80 -7.21
C ILE A 10 -11.65 -6.28 -7.40
N THR A 11 -10.96 -5.82 -8.44
CA THR A 11 -10.79 -4.39 -8.74
C THR A 11 -12.14 -3.73 -9.01
N LEU A 12 -12.97 -4.35 -9.88
CA LEU A 12 -14.33 -3.90 -10.10
C LEU A 12 -15.13 -3.91 -8.80
N ALA A 13 -15.04 -4.98 -8.02
CA ALA A 13 -15.85 -5.11 -6.83
C ALA A 13 -15.52 -4.01 -5.81
N VAL A 14 -14.23 -3.83 -5.55
CA VAL A 14 -13.71 -2.82 -4.65
C VAL A 14 -14.03 -1.41 -5.14
N ILE A 15 -14.06 -1.13 -6.44
CA ILE A 15 -14.45 0.19 -7.00
C ILE A 15 -15.96 0.41 -6.96
N PHE A 16 -16.78 -0.59 -7.26
CA PHE A 16 -18.22 -0.38 -7.46
C PHE A 16 -19.07 -0.72 -6.24
N LEU A 17 -18.79 -1.83 -5.53
CA LEU A 17 -19.65 -2.32 -4.45
C LEU A 17 -19.82 -1.33 -3.27
N PRO A 18 -18.80 -0.55 -2.83
CA PRO A 18 -19.01 0.43 -1.76
C PRO A 18 -20.00 1.54 -2.10
N MET A 19 -20.27 1.79 -3.39
CA MET A 19 -21.25 2.80 -3.80
C MET A 19 -22.69 2.32 -3.65
N PHE A 20 -22.88 0.99 -3.57
CA PHE A 20 -24.17 0.35 -3.37
C PHE A 20 -24.33 -0.19 -1.93
N ALA A 21 -23.36 0.09 -1.06
CA ALA A 21 -23.43 -0.33 0.32
C ALA A 21 -24.51 0.44 1.08
N GLN A 22 -25.20 -0.26 1.98
CA GLN A 22 -26.24 0.32 2.83
C GLN A 22 -25.67 1.27 3.89
N TYR A 23 -24.43 1.01 4.34
CA TYR A 23 -23.75 1.79 5.38
C TYR A 23 -22.58 2.59 4.82
N ALA A 24 -22.33 3.77 5.38
CA ALA A 24 -21.11 4.53 5.13
C ALA A 24 -19.90 3.88 5.85
N TYR A 25 -18.69 4.29 5.46
CA TYR A 25 -17.44 3.74 6.02
C TYR A 25 -17.26 4.02 7.52
N ASP A 26 -17.81 5.14 7.98
CA ASP A 26 -17.76 5.70 9.32
C ASP A 26 -19.07 5.52 10.10
N ASP A 27 -20.10 4.93 9.49
CA ASP A 27 -21.34 4.59 10.18
C ASP A 27 -21.10 3.56 11.29
N THR A 28 -21.75 3.81 12.41
CA THR A 28 -21.54 3.09 13.67
C THR A 28 -22.90 2.66 14.20
N ASP A 29 -23.16 1.35 14.21
CA ASP A 29 -24.36 0.78 14.81
C ASP A 29 -24.08 0.31 16.24
N TRP A 30 -24.54 1.10 17.21
CA TRP A 30 -24.36 0.83 18.63
C TRP A 30 -25.15 -0.39 19.13
N TYR A 31 -26.15 -0.85 18.39
CA TYR A 31 -26.95 -2.03 18.74
C TYR A 31 -26.35 -3.33 18.19
N ALA A 32 -25.50 -3.22 17.17
CA ALA A 32 -24.83 -4.32 16.53
C ALA A 32 -23.33 -4.33 16.85
N LEU A 33 -22.93 -4.24 18.13
CA LEU A 33 -21.52 -4.37 18.52
C LEU A 33 -21.07 -5.85 18.45
N HIS A 34 -19.94 -6.12 17.78
CA HIS A 34 -19.44 -7.49 17.59
C HIS A 34 -20.47 -8.48 17.01
N ALA A 35 -21.35 -7.99 16.15
CA ALA A 35 -22.38 -8.80 15.54
C ALA A 35 -21.75 -9.80 14.55
N ALA A 36 -22.24 -11.05 14.59
CA ALA A 36 -21.91 -12.05 13.58
C ALA A 36 -22.50 -11.67 12.20
N PRO A 37 -22.01 -12.28 11.11
CA PRO A 37 -22.57 -12.07 9.77
C PRO A 37 -24.09 -12.26 9.72
N SER A 38 -24.79 -11.27 9.18
CA SER A 38 -26.25 -11.25 9.04
C SER A 38 -26.67 -10.63 7.70
N ALA A 39 -27.97 -10.69 7.38
CA ALA A 39 -28.49 -10.04 6.17
C ALA A 39 -28.35 -8.50 6.22
N GLU A 40 -28.29 -7.94 7.43
CA GLU A 40 -28.09 -6.51 7.66
C GLU A 40 -26.59 -6.16 7.60
N HIS A 41 -25.74 -6.96 8.26
CA HIS A 41 -24.29 -6.83 8.21
C HIS A 41 -23.64 -8.04 7.56
N LEU A 42 -23.44 -7.99 6.24
CA LEU A 42 -22.98 -9.12 5.42
C LEU A 42 -21.75 -9.84 5.99
N PHE A 43 -20.77 -9.09 6.52
CA PHE A 43 -19.56 -9.64 7.15
C PHE A 43 -19.55 -9.48 8.68
N GLY A 44 -20.66 -9.03 9.27
CA GLY A 44 -20.74 -8.64 10.67
C GLY A 44 -20.13 -7.26 10.93
N THR A 45 -19.93 -6.95 12.21
CA THR A 45 -19.43 -5.64 12.65
C THR A 45 -18.18 -5.76 13.54
N ASP A 46 -17.43 -4.67 13.62
CA ASP A 46 -16.28 -4.59 14.54
C ASP A 46 -16.69 -4.22 15.98
N SER A 47 -15.69 -4.00 16.85
CA SER A 47 -15.88 -3.63 18.25
C SER A 47 -16.56 -2.29 18.48
N LEU A 48 -16.67 -1.48 17.42
CA LEU A 48 -17.39 -0.21 17.45
C LEU A 48 -18.72 -0.30 16.72
N GLY A 49 -19.11 -1.47 16.20
CA GLY A 49 -20.38 -1.62 15.48
C GLY A 49 -20.32 -1.10 14.04
N ARG A 50 -19.11 -0.97 13.48
CA ARG A 50 -18.93 -0.54 12.09
C ARG A 50 -18.97 -1.74 11.17
N ASP A 51 -19.65 -1.60 10.04
CA ASP A 51 -19.86 -2.68 9.07
C ASP A 51 -18.53 -3.15 8.44
N LEU A 52 -18.23 -4.45 8.60
CA LEU A 52 -16.98 -5.03 8.11
C LEU A 52 -16.95 -5.20 6.59
N TYR A 53 -18.10 -5.33 5.94
CA TYR A 53 -18.17 -5.50 4.48
C TYR A 53 -17.74 -4.22 3.77
N VAL A 54 -18.28 -3.07 4.17
CA VAL A 54 -17.89 -1.76 3.63
C VAL A 54 -16.43 -1.46 3.93
N ARG A 55 -15.99 -1.70 5.17
CA ARG A 55 -14.59 -1.44 5.57
C ARG A 55 -13.60 -2.31 4.81
N THR A 56 -13.95 -3.56 4.53
CA THR A 56 -13.11 -4.47 3.73
C THR A 56 -12.99 -3.98 2.29
N LEU A 57 -14.10 -3.57 1.66
CA LEU A 57 -14.06 -3.08 0.30
C LEU A 57 -13.30 -1.74 0.18
N VAL A 58 -13.53 -0.80 1.09
CA VAL A 58 -12.78 0.46 1.13
C VAL A 58 -11.30 0.22 1.43
N GLY A 59 -10.97 -0.68 2.37
CA GLY A 59 -9.61 -1.12 2.64
C GLY A 59 -8.95 -1.78 1.42
N GLY A 60 -9.73 -2.50 0.61
CA GLY A 60 -9.33 -3.03 -0.68
C GLY A 60 -8.93 -1.93 -1.67
N ARG A 61 -9.70 -0.82 -1.75
CA ARG A 61 -9.39 0.31 -2.65
C ARG A 61 -8.03 0.89 -2.31
N ILE A 62 -7.82 1.12 -1.01
CA ILE A 62 -6.58 1.66 -0.47
C ILE A 62 -5.42 0.71 -0.78
N SER A 63 -5.59 -0.59 -0.54
CA SER A 63 -4.57 -1.60 -0.81
C SER A 63 -4.18 -1.65 -2.29
N LEU A 64 -5.15 -1.61 -3.20
CA LEU A 64 -4.91 -1.58 -4.64
C LEU A 64 -4.19 -0.31 -5.08
N MET A 65 -4.64 0.86 -4.59
CA MET A 65 -3.98 2.14 -4.89
C MET A 65 -2.52 2.13 -4.41
N VAL A 66 -2.27 1.67 -3.18
CA VAL A 66 -0.92 1.59 -2.61
C VAL A 66 -0.04 0.66 -3.45
N GLY A 67 -0.54 -0.52 -3.83
CA GLY A 67 0.20 -1.46 -4.67
C GLY A 67 0.57 -0.87 -6.04
N VAL A 68 -0.39 -0.22 -6.72
CA VAL A 68 -0.16 0.40 -8.03
C VAL A 68 0.82 1.58 -7.93
N MET A 69 0.61 2.48 -6.98
CA MET A 69 1.49 3.65 -6.80
C MET A 69 2.90 3.22 -6.38
N GLY A 70 3.02 2.26 -5.48
CA GLY A 70 4.30 1.69 -5.07
C GLY A 70 5.04 1.05 -6.24
N ALA A 71 4.34 0.28 -7.08
CA ALA A 71 4.92 -0.30 -8.30
C ALA A 71 5.37 0.76 -9.31
N LEU A 72 4.58 1.82 -9.51
CA LEU A 72 4.96 2.93 -10.40
C LEU A 72 6.21 3.66 -9.89
N VAL A 73 6.25 3.99 -8.60
CA VAL A 73 7.43 4.62 -7.97
C VAL A 73 8.64 3.70 -8.09
N ALA A 74 8.47 2.41 -7.81
CA ALA A 74 9.54 1.43 -7.91
C ALA A 74 10.11 1.35 -9.34
N VAL A 75 9.23 1.22 -10.34
CA VAL A 75 9.64 1.13 -11.75
C VAL A 75 10.29 2.44 -12.20
N LEU A 76 9.66 3.59 -11.97
CA LEU A 76 10.16 4.87 -12.48
C LEU A 76 11.47 5.27 -11.78
N ILE A 77 11.46 5.39 -10.45
CA ILE A 77 12.62 5.88 -9.71
C ILE A 77 13.68 4.80 -9.63
N GLY A 78 13.29 3.57 -9.28
CA GLY A 78 14.23 2.47 -9.11
C GLY A 78 14.95 2.12 -10.40
N THR A 79 14.25 2.04 -11.53
CA THR A 79 14.90 1.74 -12.81
C THR A 79 15.83 2.86 -13.25
N LEU A 80 15.42 4.14 -13.15
CA LEU A 80 16.27 5.26 -13.51
C LEU A 80 17.53 5.32 -12.64
N TYR A 81 17.39 5.14 -11.32
CA TYR A 81 18.51 5.16 -10.39
C TYR A 81 19.47 3.99 -10.61
N GLY A 82 18.94 2.77 -10.72
CA GLY A 82 19.72 1.56 -10.94
C GLY A 82 20.43 1.57 -12.29
N ALA A 83 19.75 2.01 -13.36
CA ALA A 83 20.33 2.13 -14.69
C ALA A 83 21.44 3.19 -14.74
N ALA A 84 21.24 4.36 -14.10
CA ALA A 84 22.27 5.40 -14.03
C ALA A 84 23.51 4.91 -13.26
N SER A 85 23.31 4.25 -12.12
CA SER A 85 24.40 3.66 -11.32
C SER A 85 25.22 2.65 -12.12
N GLY A 86 24.54 1.71 -12.80
CA GLY A 86 25.18 0.68 -13.61
C GLY A 86 25.80 1.19 -14.91
N PHE A 87 25.30 2.28 -15.49
CA PHE A 87 25.88 2.88 -16.69
C PHE A 87 27.16 3.66 -16.41
N ILE A 88 27.18 4.47 -15.34
CA ILE A 88 28.36 5.27 -14.96
C ILE A 88 29.44 4.39 -14.35
N GLY A 89 29.06 3.42 -13.51
CA GLY A 89 29.99 2.51 -12.85
C GLY A 89 30.97 3.20 -11.90
N GLY A 90 32.03 2.49 -11.53
CA GLY A 90 33.18 3.04 -10.81
C GLY A 90 32.86 3.56 -9.40
N ARG A 91 33.32 4.78 -9.09
CA ARG A 91 33.14 5.41 -7.76
C ARG A 91 31.69 5.86 -7.54
N THR A 92 31.02 6.32 -8.60
CA THR A 92 29.63 6.80 -8.52
C THR A 92 28.68 5.66 -8.18
N ASP A 93 28.83 4.48 -8.81
CA ASP A 93 28.05 3.29 -8.44
C ASP A 93 28.19 2.95 -6.96
N ARG A 94 29.42 2.95 -6.44
CA ARG A 94 29.66 2.65 -5.02
C ARG A 94 28.96 3.63 -4.08
N VAL A 95 29.00 4.93 -4.38
CA VAL A 95 28.34 5.95 -3.55
C VAL A 95 26.82 5.79 -3.63
N MET A 96 26.27 5.62 -4.83
CA MET A 96 24.84 5.45 -5.05
C MET A 96 24.30 4.22 -4.31
N MET A 97 24.97 3.08 -4.46
CA MET A 97 24.59 1.84 -3.78
C MET A 97 24.75 1.94 -2.27
N ARG A 98 25.76 2.69 -1.77
CA ARG A 98 25.94 2.95 -0.34
C ARG A 98 24.79 3.74 0.26
N ILE A 99 24.23 4.71 -0.48
CA ILE A 99 23.03 5.43 -0.04
C ILE A 99 21.86 4.45 0.13
N LEU A 100 21.66 3.53 -0.83
CA LEU A 100 20.61 2.52 -0.70
C LEU A 100 20.83 1.65 0.54
N GLU A 101 22.06 1.21 0.82
CA GLU A 101 22.39 0.44 2.04
C GLU A 101 22.04 1.18 3.34
N ILE A 102 22.33 2.48 3.41
CA ILE A 102 21.99 3.31 4.57
C ILE A 102 20.48 3.42 4.74
N LEU A 103 19.75 3.66 3.65
CA LEU A 103 18.29 3.75 3.68
C LEU A 103 17.65 2.42 4.09
N TYR A 104 18.22 1.29 3.65
CA TYR A 104 17.77 -0.06 4.05
C TYR A 104 18.01 -0.38 5.53
N ALA A 105 18.94 0.31 6.19
CA ALA A 105 19.19 0.08 7.61
C ALA A 105 18.03 0.56 8.48
N VAL A 106 17.14 1.42 7.95
CA VAL A 106 15.96 1.92 8.67
C VAL A 106 14.81 0.91 8.53
N PRO A 107 14.29 0.34 9.64
CA PRO A 107 13.15 -0.56 9.58
C PRO A 107 11.91 0.17 9.07
N PHE A 108 11.19 -0.40 8.10
CA PHE A 108 9.96 0.19 7.54
C PHE A 108 8.95 0.55 8.63
N MET A 109 8.74 -0.35 9.60
CA MET A 109 7.80 -0.11 10.70
C MET A 109 8.20 1.11 11.54
N PHE A 110 9.50 1.36 11.73
CA PHE A 110 9.99 2.53 12.44
C PHE A 110 9.67 3.83 11.69
N LEU A 111 9.92 3.86 10.38
CA LEU A 111 9.56 5.00 9.53
C LEU A 111 8.07 5.33 9.61
N VAL A 112 7.21 4.31 9.52
CA VAL A 112 5.75 4.48 9.59
C VAL A 112 5.30 5.00 10.96
N ILE A 113 5.83 4.45 12.05
CA ILE A 113 5.47 4.90 13.41
C ILE A 113 5.84 6.37 13.61
N VAL A 114 7.06 6.77 13.21
CA VAL A 114 7.49 8.17 13.32
C VAL A 114 6.57 9.08 12.52
N LEU A 115 6.29 8.75 11.26
CA LEU A 115 5.40 9.56 10.42
C LEU A 115 4.01 9.72 11.04
N VAL A 116 3.40 8.62 11.51
CA VAL A 116 2.05 8.67 12.12
C VAL A 116 2.06 9.43 13.45
N THR A 117 3.15 9.36 14.22
CA THR A 117 3.24 10.05 15.51
C THR A 117 3.34 11.56 15.34
N PHE A 118 4.12 12.03 14.35
CA PHE A 118 4.35 13.46 14.14
C PHE A 118 3.25 14.14 13.31
N PHE A 119 2.73 13.46 12.29
CA PHE A 119 1.79 14.04 11.33
C PHE A 119 0.36 13.49 11.48
N GLY A 120 0.15 12.53 12.39
CA GLY A 120 -1.13 11.88 12.58
C GLY A 120 -1.41 10.78 11.54
N ARG A 121 -2.62 10.24 11.60
CA ARG A 121 -3.07 9.18 10.69
C ARG A 121 -3.60 9.79 9.39
N ASP A 122 -2.74 9.83 8.40
CA ASP A 122 -3.08 10.22 7.02
C ASP A 122 -2.67 9.10 6.06
N ILE A 123 -3.58 8.76 5.16
CA ILE A 123 -3.36 7.76 4.13
C ILE A 123 -2.20 8.15 3.22
N VAL A 124 -2.07 9.45 2.89
CA VAL A 124 -1.03 9.99 2.01
C VAL A 124 0.36 9.73 2.59
N LEU A 125 0.52 9.80 3.92
CA LEU A 125 1.79 9.49 4.58
C LEU A 125 2.17 8.02 4.41
N ILE A 126 1.19 7.11 4.41
CA ILE A 126 1.43 5.69 4.16
C ILE A 126 1.89 5.48 2.71
N PHE A 127 1.27 6.17 1.74
CA PHE A 127 1.73 6.16 0.34
C PHE A 127 3.17 6.65 0.20
N VAL A 128 3.52 7.77 0.85
CA VAL A 128 4.88 8.33 0.81
C VAL A 128 5.87 7.36 1.46
N ALA A 129 5.54 6.78 2.62
CA ALA A 129 6.41 5.84 3.32
C ALA A 129 6.70 4.58 2.47
N ILE A 130 5.66 4.01 1.87
CA ILE A 130 5.80 2.82 1.02
C ILE A 130 6.55 3.16 -0.25
N GLY A 131 6.20 4.28 -0.90
CA GLY A 131 6.89 4.76 -2.10
C GLY A 131 8.38 5.00 -1.87
N ALA A 132 8.75 5.58 -0.72
CA ALA A 132 10.14 5.86 -0.35
C ALA A 132 11.01 4.61 -0.20
N ILE A 133 10.42 3.44 0.05
CA ILE A 133 11.14 2.17 0.18
C ILE A 133 11.06 1.34 -1.11
N ALA A 134 9.90 1.31 -1.77
CA ALA A 134 9.65 0.42 -2.92
C ALA A 134 10.66 0.59 -4.06
N TRP A 135 11.18 1.80 -4.28
CA TRP A 135 12.19 2.06 -5.32
C TRP A 135 13.58 1.56 -4.98
N LEU A 136 13.91 1.39 -3.69
CA LEU A 136 15.22 0.94 -3.25
C LEU A 136 15.49 -0.49 -3.71
N ASP A 137 14.48 -1.37 -3.61
CA ASP A 137 14.54 -2.76 -4.08
C ASP A 137 14.75 -2.81 -5.59
N MET A 138 13.92 -2.06 -6.33
CA MET A 138 13.97 -2.06 -7.79
C MET A 138 15.29 -1.49 -8.32
N ALA A 139 15.85 -0.46 -7.69
CA ALA A 139 17.17 0.09 -8.03
C ALA A 139 18.28 -0.97 -7.93
N ARG A 140 18.26 -1.79 -6.88
CA ARG A 140 19.23 -2.87 -6.69
C ARG A 140 19.07 -3.99 -7.72
N ILE A 141 17.83 -4.39 -8.00
CA ILE A 141 17.52 -5.43 -9.00
C ILE A 141 18.01 -5.01 -10.38
N VAL A 142 17.72 -3.77 -10.79
CA VAL A 142 18.13 -3.24 -12.11
C VAL A 142 19.65 -3.15 -12.20
N ARG A 143 20.34 -2.71 -11.14
CA ARG A 143 21.80 -2.68 -11.08
C ARG A 143 22.42 -4.08 -11.14
N ALA A 144 21.80 -5.09 -10.52
CA ALA A 144 22.32 -6.46 -10.48
C ALA A 144 22.17 -7.24 -11.80
N ARG A 145 21.36 -6.75 -12.75
CA ARG A 145 21.12 -7.39 -14.06
C ARG A 145 22.18 -7.03 -15.13
N ARG A 146 23.36 -6.55 -14.74
CA ARG A 146 24.54 -6.33 -15.60
C ARG A 146 25.79 -6.80 -14.89
#